data_AF-A0A972EVY4-F1
#
_entry.id   AF-A0A972EVY4-F1
#
_cell.length_a   1.000
_cell.length_b   1.000
_cell.length_c   1.000
_cell.angle_alpha   90.00
_cell.angle_beta   90.00
_cell.angle_gamma   90.00
#
_symmetry.space_group_name_H-M   'P 1'
#
loop_
_entity.id
_entity.type
_entity.pdbx_description
1 polymer ?
#
loop_
_entity_poly.entity_id
_entity_poly.type
_entity_poly.pdbx_seq_one_letter_code
_entity_poly.pdbx_strand_id
1 'polypeptide(L)'
;MKPAVSKRKQKAGLLYGLAAGLAFAIFTWGVDAFLLACAHGVFPWVNFVPGLVIGLVSSALVGWLTARVERAWFSLLLWLLQALLFAHLVVWLPIKVAPRIIFIFNPALGDFLQYPFHHELYQNLWISFAVIALVSLIIGLIENILIEQALFSSGTFSLIVPLVVCFLSFSLVGNFSDSILNKRFRESVQQVDEVIDFILAHEGQEVPQETALKMRLFAFDHVKDVVSQKHGLIMSNYDEMLGQVDVLVDFNGQWVKCPVIYNQLVTCSRIFENPAIRLGSTDKHMSTSVNEEPPI
;
A
#
# COMPACT_ATOMS: atom_id res chain seq x y z
N MET A 1 -41.19 18.38 1.14
CA MET A 1 -40.18 18.99 2.03
C MET A 1 -39.85 20.40 1.54
N LYS A 2 -39.72 21.42 2.40
CA LYS A 2 -39.36 22.79 1.98
C LYS A 2 -38.00 22.76 1.24
N PRO A 3 -37.82 23.48 0.13
CA PRO A 3 -36.62 23.39 -0.72
C PRO A 3 -35.32 23.71 0.04
N ALA A 4 -35.38 24.60 1.04
CA ALA A 4 -34.23 24.94 1.89
C ALA A 4 -33.78 23.78 2.79
N VAL A 5 -34.70 22.98 3.31
CA VAL A 5 -34.37 21.83 4.19
C VAL A 5 -33.77 20.70 3.36
N SER A 6 -34.26 20.49 2.14
CA SER A 6 -33.70 19.52 1.18
C SER A 6 -32.25 19.84 0.80
N LYS A 7 -31.93 21.12 0.54
CA LYS A 7 -30.54 21.54 0.25
C LYS A 7 -29.60 21.36 1.44
N ARG A 8 -30.07 21.59 2.68
CA ARG A 8 -29.27 21.38 3.89
C ARG A 8 -28.96 19.89 4.11
N LYS A 9 -29.93 19.01 3.89
CA LYS A 9 -29.75 17.56 3.94
C LYS A 9 -28.74 17.05 2.93
N GLN A 10 -28.80 17.53 1.68
CA GLN A 10 -27.82 17.18 0.65
C GLN A 10 -26.39 17.62 1.02
N LYS A 11 -26.22 18.81 1.60
CA LYS A 11 -24.90 19.26 2.10
C LYS A 11 -24.41 18.39 3.26
N ALA A 12 -25.30 18.00 4.17
CA ALA A 12 -24.96 17.11 5.28
C ALA A 12 -24.52 15.73 4.78
N GLY A 13 -25.22 15.15 3.79
CA GLY A 13 -24.82 13.89 3.16
C GLY A 13 -23.48 13.98 2.45
N LEU A 14 -23.21 15.10 1.76
CA LEU A 14 -21.90 15.35 1.15
C LEU A 14 -20.77 15.37 2.21
N LEU A 15 -20.96 16.08 3.33
CA LEU A 15 -19.98 16.12 4.41
C LEU A 15 -19.80 14.76 5.08
N TYR A 16 -20.89 14.00 5.23
CA TYR A 16 -20.87 12.63 5.75
C TYR A 16 -20.03 11.71 4.87
N GLY A 17 -20.26 11.76 3.56
CA GLY A 17 -19.44 11.07 2.57
C GLY A 17 -17.97 11.51 2.61
N LEU A 18 -17.69 12.82 2.67
CA LEU A 18 -16.30 13.32 2.79
C LEU A 18 -15.60 12.78 4.04
N ALA A 19 -16.30 12.71 5.19
CA ALA A 19 -15.75 12.16 6.43
C ALA A 19 -15.37 10.68 6.26
N ALA A 20 -16.21 9.88 5.59
CA ALA A 20 -15.91 8.47 5.28
C ALA A 20 -14.64 8.32 4.43
N GLY A 21 -14.57 9.05 3.30
CA GLY A 21 -13.45 8.96 2.37
C GLY A 21 -12.13 9.48 2.97
N LEU A 22 -12.21 10.56 3.76
CA LEU A 22 -11.06 11.10 4.48
C LEU A 22 -10.51 10.09 5.50
N ALA A 23 -11.39 9.56 6.35
CA ALA A 23 -11.01 8.57 7.35
C ALA A 23 -10.37 7.35 6.70
N PHE A 24 -11.05 6.76 5.70
CA PHE A 24 -10.53 5.60 5.00
C PHE A 24 -9.14 5.87 4.40
N ALA A 25 -8.96 6.97 3.68
CA ALA A 25 -7.68 7.29 3.03
C ALA A 25 -6.53 7.52 4.03
N ILE A 26 -6.80 8.22 5.14
CA ILE A 26 -5.79 8.47 6.20
C ILE A 26 -5.34 7.15 6.82
N PHE A 27 -6.28 6.29 7.20
CA PHE A 27 -5.96 5.07 7.94
C PHE A 27 -5.50 3.92 7.05
N THR A 28 -5.78 3.93 5.75
CA THR A 28 -5.28 2.93 4.80
C THR A 28 -3.91 3.29 4.23
N TRP A 29 -3.66 4.56 3.87
CA TRP A 29 -2.42 4.96 3.19
C TRP A 29 -1.71 6.16 3.83
N GLY A 30 -2.41 6.97 4.64
CA GLY A 30 -1.81 8.16 5.24
C GLY A 30 -0.77 7.83 6.32
N VAL A 31 -1.10 6.88 7.21
CA VAL A 31 -0.16 6.37 8.22
C VAL A 31 1.07 5.74 7.54
N ASP A 32 0.82 5.00 6.45
CA ASP A 32 1.86 4.37 5.65
C ASP A 32 2.84 5.40 5.07
N ALA A 33 2.32 6.42 4.40
CA ALA A 33 3.11 7.49 3.81
C ALA A 33 3.95 8.23 4.86
N PHE A 34 3.39 8.51 6.04
CA PHE A 34 4.13 9.17 7.11
C PHE A 34 5.31 8.32 7.62
N LEU A 35 5.04 7.05 7.91
CA LEU A 35 6.06 6.14 8.43
C LEU A 35 7.15 5.80 7.41
N LEU A 36 6.80 5.68 6.13
CA LEU A 36 7.77 5.52 5.04
C LEU A 36 8.61 6.78 4.86
N ALA A 37 8.03 7.98 4.99
CA ALA A 37 8.81 9.22 4.93
C ALA A 37 9.82 9.32 6.07
N CYS A 38 9.51 8.77 7.25
CA CYS A 38 10.45 8.69 8.37
C CYS A 38 11.56 7.65 8.15
N ALA A 39 11.33 6.62 7.34
CA ALA A 39 12.27 5.53 7.06
C ALA A 39 12.95 5.68 5.69
N HIS A 40 13.34 6.91 5.33
CA HIS A 40 13.98 7.28 4.06
C HIS A 40 13.31 6.71 2.79
N GLY A 41 12.00 6.47 2.85
CA GLY A 41 11.21 5.92 1.76
C GLY A 41 11.11 6.90 0.60
N VAL A 42 11.35 6.45 -0.63
CA VAL A 42 11.19 7.24 -1.84
C VAL A 42 9.72 7.22 -2.28
N PHE A 43 9.18 8.38 -2.68
CA PHE A 43 7.78 8.54 -3.11
C PHE A 43 6.71 8.06 -2.09
N PRO A 44 6.82 8.38 -0.77
CA PRO A 44 5.90 7.87 0.24
C PRO A 44 4.44 8.31 0.00
N TRP A 45 4.25 9.43 -0.68
CA TRP A 45 2.95 10.01 -1.01
C TRP A 45 2.21 9.30 -2.15
N VAL A 46 2.90 8.43 -2.92
CA VAL A 46 2.38 7.86 -4.17
C VAL A 46 1.08 7.08 -3.95
N ASN A 47 0.95 6.45 -2.79
CA ASN A 47 -0.26 5.72 -2.45
C ASN A 47 -1.35 6.64 -1.87
N PHE A 48 -0.93 7.54 -0.99
CA PHE A 48 -1.84 8.38 -0.22
C PHE A 48 -2.57 9.43 -1.07
N VAL A 49 -1.87 10.15 -1.96
CA VAL A 49 -2.48 11.26 -2.71
C VAL A 49 -3.59 10.77 -3.66
N PRO A 50 -3.37 9.76 -4.53
CA PRO A 50 -4.44 9.24 -5.38
C PRO A 50 -5.57 8.60 -4.56
N GLY A 51 -5.23 7.88 -3.49
CA GLY A 51 -6.20 7.25 -2.59
C GLY A 51 -7.11 8.28 -1.91
N LEU A 52 -6.54 9.39 -1.44
CA LEU A 52 -7.27 10.51 -0.84
C LEU A 52 -8.19 11.20 -1.86
N VAL A 53 -7.68 11.51 -3.05
CA VAL A 53 -8.47 12.20 -4.08
C VAL A 53 -9.65 11.34 -4.54
N ILE A 54 -9.39 10.07 -4.91
CA ILE A 54 -10.45 9.16 -5.35
C ILE A 54 -11.41 8.86 -4.20
N GLY A 55 -10.88 8.67 -2.99
CA GLY A 55 -11.64 8.44 -1.77
C GLY A 55 -12.65 9.54 -1.48
N LEU A 56 -12.17 10.79 -1.39
CA LEU A 56 -13.01 11.96 -1.12
C LEU A 56 -14.07 12.18 -2.20
N VAL A 57 -13.70 12.11 -3.47
CA VAL A 57 -14.62 12.39 -4.59
C VAL A 57 -15.73 11.33 -4.64
N SER A 58 -15.36 10.05 -4.57
CA SER A 58 -16.34 8.95 -4.65
C SER A 58 -17.26 8.92 -3.43
N SER A 59 -16.71 9.06 -2.22
CA SER A 59 -17.51 9.01 -0.99
C SER A 59 -18.41 10.24 -0.84
N ALA A 60 -17.94 11.43 -1.21
CA ALA A 60 -18.77 12.64 -1.24
C ALA A 60 -19.95 12.50 -2.20
N LEU A 61 -19.70 11.91 -3.38
CA LEU A 61 -20.75 11.63 -4.36
C LEU A 61 -21.78 10.65 -3.81
N VAL A 62 -21.33 9.57 -3.16
CA VAL A 62 -22.20 8.55 -2.55
C VAL A 62 -23.06 9.15 -1.44
N GLY A 63 -22.48 9.87 -0.48
CA GLY A 63 -23.25 10.51 0.59
C GLY A 63 -24.22 11.58 0.07
N TRP A 64 -23.80 12.38 -0.92
CA TRP A 64 -24.70 13.35 -1.55
C TRP A 64 -25.88 12.69 -2.27
N LEU A 65 -25.64 11.62 -3.05
CA LEU A 65 -26.68 10.91 -3.79
C LEU A 65 -27.64 10.17 -2.84
N THR A 66 -27.12 9.54 -1.79
CA THR A 66 -27.92 8.86 -0.77
C THR A 66 -28.86 9.84 -0.06
N ALA A 67 -28.37 11.02 0.34
CA ALA A 67 -29.17 12.07 0.95
C ALA A 67 -30.18 12.72 -0.02
N ARG A 68 -29.94 12.63 -1.34
CA ARG A 68 -30.83 13.17 -2.38
C ARG A 68 -32.00 12.24 -2.70
N VAL A 69 -31.77 10.93 -2.79
CA VAL A 69 -32.77 9.97 -3.25
C VAL A 69 -33.63 9.44 -2.10
N GLU A 70 -33.09 9.40 -0.87
CA GLU A 70 -33.81 9.02 0.35
C GLU A 70 -34.45 7.61 0.31
N ARG A 71 -34.03 6.75 -0.62
CA ARG A 71 -34.49 5.35 -0.73
C ARG A 71 -33.45 4.41 -0.14
N ALA A 72 -33.86 3.58 0.82
CA ALA A 72 -32.96 2.66 1.53
C ALA A 72 -32.23 1.70 0.58
N TRP A 73 -32.93 1.08 -0.38
CA TRP A 73 -32.30 0.17 -1.35
C TRP A 73 -31.24 0.85 -2.20
N PHE A 74 -31.46 2.12 -2.55
CA PHE A 74 -30.53 2.90 -3.36
C PHE A 74 -29.28 3.29 -2.56
N SER A 75 -29.46 3.64 -1.28
CA SER A 75 -28.36 3.83 -0.33
C SER A 75 -27.50 2.57 -0.25
N LEU A 76 -28.11 1.41 0.01
CA LEU A 76 -27.40 0.13 0.11
C LEU A 76 -26.59 -0.16 -1.15
N LEU A 77 -27.16 0.05 -2.34
CA LEU A 77 -26.47 -0.16 -3.60
C LEU A 77 -25.26 0.77 -3.75
N LEU A 78 -25.40 2.07 -3.47
CA LEU A 78 -24.30 3.03 -3.59
C LEU A 78 -23.16 2.73 -2.61
N TRP A 79 -23.49 2.45 -1.34
CA TRP A 79 -22.49 2.13 -0.33
C TRP A 79 -21.82 0.77 -0.57
N LEU A 80 -22.51 -0.19 -1.19
CA LEU A 80 -21.91 -1.45 -1.64
C LEU A 80 -20.93 -1.24 -2.80
N LEU A 81 -21.30 -0.42 -3.78
CA LEU A 81 -20.41 -0.05 -4.88
C LEU A 81 -19.18 0.72 -4.36
N GLN A 82 -19.37 1.60 -3.37
CA GLN A 82 -18.27 2.29 -2.69
C GLN A 82 -17.32 1.30 -2.00
N ALA A 83 -17.86 0.30 -1.32
CA ALA A 83 -17.07 -0.73 -0.67
C ALA A 83 -16.23 -1.53 -1.67
N LEU A 84 -16.82 -1.87 -2.83
CA LEU A 84 -16.11 -2.54 -3.92
C LEU A 84 -14.98 -1.67 -4.47
N LEU A 85 -15.24 -0.38 -4.70
CA LEU A 85 -14.22 0.57 -5.13
C LEU A 85 -13.07 0.65 -4.12
N PHE A 86 -13.36 0.79 -2.83
CA PHE A 86 -12.34 0.84 -1.77
C PHE A 86 -11.52 -0.43 -1.68
N ALA A 87 -12.16 -1.60 -1.68
CA ALA A 87 -11.45 -2.89 -1.70
C ALA A 87 -10.53 -3.02 -2.92
N HIS A 88 -10.99 -2.55 -4.09
CA HIS A 88 -10.18 -2.54 -5.29
C HIS A 88 -8.98 -1.59 -5.18
N LEU A 89 -9.17 -0.38 -4.65
CA LEU A 89 -8.10 0.60 -4.45
C LEU A 89 -7.02 0.07 -3.49
N VAL A 90 -7.38 -0.61 -2.41
CA VAL A 90 -6.42 -1.17 -1.44
C VAL A 90 -5.35 -2.02 -2.12
N VAL A 91 -5.75 -2.86 -3.09
CA VAL A 91 -4.83 -3.75 -3.83
C VAL A 91 -4.25 -3.07 -5.06
N TRP A 92 -5.08 -2.38 -5.84
CA TRP A 92 -4.69 -1.86 -7.14
C TRP A 92 -3.70 -0.71 -7.05
N LEU A 93 -3.86 0.12 -6.03
CA LEU A 93 -3.10 1.35 -5.88
C LEU A 93 -1.60 1.08 -5.64
N PRO A 94 -1.18 0.27 -4.64
CA PRO A 94 0.24 -0.05 -4.44
C PRO A 94 0.85 -0.89 -5.58
N ILE A 95 0.08 -1.79 -6.20
CA ILE A 95 0.64 -2.80 -7.13
C ILE A 95 0.65 -2.33 -8.58
N LYS A 96 -0.32 -1.53 -9.02
CA LYS A 96 -0.44 -1.11 -10.44
C LYS A 96 -0.37 0.39 -10.63
N VAL A 97 -0.90 1.18 -9.70
CA VAL A 97 -0.93 2.64 -9.86
C VAL A 97 0.40 3.26 -9.42
N ALA A 98 0.90 2.90 -8.24
CA ALA A 98 2.15 3.39 -7.70
C ALA A 98 3.36 3.23 -8.65
N PRO A 99 3.67 2.03 -9.19
CA PRO A 99 4.80 1.88 -10.11
C PRO A 99 4.66 2.74 -11.37
N ARG A 100 3.44 2.92 -11.89
CA ARG A 100 3.21 3.77 -13.07
C ARG A 100 3.44 5.24 -12.77
N ILE A 101 3.00 5.70 -11.59
CA ILE A 101 3.27 7.09 -11.17
C ILE A 101 4.78 7.27 -10.99
N ILE A 102 5.46 6.34 -10.31
CA ILE A 102 6.90 6.41 -10.07
C ILE A 102 7.68 6.41 -11.39
N PHE A 103 7.30 5.57 -12.36
CA PHE A 103 7.92 5.52 -13.68
C PHE A 103 7.89 6.87 -14.41
N ILE A 104 6.84 7.68 -14.22
CA ILE A 104 6.74 9.02 -14.81
C ILE A 104 7.77 9.98 -14.19
N PHE A 105 8.05 9.86 -12.90
CA PHE A 105 9.00 10.75 -12.20
C PHE A 105 10.45 10.26 -12.29
N ASN A 106 10.66 8.95 -12.24
CA ASN A 106 11.97 8.31 -12.32
C ASN A 106 11.86 7.00 -13.13
N PRO A 107 12.08 7.06 -14.46
CA PRO A 107 11.98 5.90 -15.34
C PRO A 107 12.94 4.77 -14.95
N ALA A 108 14.17 5.11 -14.55
CA ALA A 108 15.19 4.14 -14.15
C ALA A 108 14.72 3.31 -12.94
N LEU A 109 14.06 3.95 -11.98
CA LEU A 109 13.48 3.25 -10.83
C LEU A 109 12.27 2.41 -11.23
N GLY A 110 11.41 2.93 -12.12
CA GLY A 110 10.21 2.24 -12.56
C GLY A 110 10.47 0.92 -13.27
N ASP A 111 11.58 0.77 -13.99
CA ASP A 111 11.97 -0.50 -14.64
C ASP A 111 12.27 -1.63 -13.65
N PHE A 112 12.65 -1.30 -12.41
CA PHE A 112 12.89 -2.26 -11.33
C PHE A 112 11.62 -2.63 -10.54
N LEU A 113 10.51 -1.90 -10.73
CA LEU A 113 9.26 -2.13 -10.00
C LEU A 113 8.42 -3.20 -10.72
N GLN A 114 8.70 -4.46 -10.45
CA GLN A 114 7.93 -5.59 -10.98
C GLN A 114 7.08 -6.19 -9.87
N TYR A 115 5.78 -5.94 -9.89
CA TYR A 115 4.85 -6.56 -8.94
C TYR A 115 3.99 -7.60 -9.66
N PRO A 116 4.29 -8.89 -9.52
CA PRO A 116 3.50 -9.93 -10.14
C PRO A 116 2.11 -10.00 -9.48
N PHE A 117 1.07 -10.15 -10.30
CA PHE A 117 -0.30 -10.26 -9.79
C PHE A 117 -0.63 -11.73 -9.55
N HIS A 118 -0.56 -12.17 -8.29
CA HIS A 118 -0.87 -13.54 -7.89
C HIS A 118 -2.33 -13.73 -7.45
N HIS A 119 -2.78 -14.99 -7.33
CA HIS A 119 -4.18 -15.32 -6.99
C HIS A 119 -4.56 -14.95 -5.56
N GLU A 120 -3.59 -14.93 -4.66
CA GLU A 120 -3.73 -14.58 -3.24
C GLU A 120 -4.14 -13.10 -3.07
N LEU A 121 -3.69 -12.21 -3.96
CA LEU A 121 -4.13 -10.81 -3.99
C LEU A 121 -5.63 -10.69 -4.27
N TYR A 122 -6.20 -11.64 -5.03
CA TYR A 122 -7.64 -11.69 -5.28
C TYR A 122 -8.40 -12.10 -4.01
N GLN A 123 -7.83 -13.00 -3.19
CA GLN A 123 -8.41 -13.34 -1.88
C GLN A 123 -8.40 -12.12 -0.95
N ASN A 124 -7.28 -11.40 -0.86
CA ASN A 124 -7.16 -10.17 -0.06
C ASN A 124 -8.17 -9.10 -0.49
N LEU A 125 -8.45 -8.98 -1.80
CA LEU A 125 -9.50 -8.10 -2.31
C LEU A 125 -10.88 -8.48 -1.77
N TRP A 126 -11.28 -9.75 -1.86
CA TRP A 126 -12.61 -10.19 -1.41
C TRP A 126 -12.78 -10.16 0.10
N ILE A 127 -11.73 -10.47 0.86
CA ILE A 127 -11.72 -10.31 2.33
C ILE A 127 -11.89 -8.84 2.69
N SER A 128 -11.12 -7.95 2.05
CA SER A 128 -11.25 -6.50 2.22
C SER A 128 -12.67 -6.05 1.87
N PHE A 129 -13.20 -6.48 0.73
CA PHE A 129 -14.55 -6.15 0.29
C PHE A 129 -15.60 -6.58 1.30
N ALA A 130 -15.55 -7.81 1.82
CA ALA A 130 -16.53 -8.30 2.78
C ALA A 130 -16.59 -7.43 4.04
N VAL A 131 -15.43 -7.06 4.60
CA VAL A 131 -15.35 -6.22 5.81
C VAL A 131 -15.76 -4.78 5.52
N ILE A 132 -15.26 -4.18 4.43
CA ILE A 132 -15.62 -2.81 4.04
C ILE A 132 -17.12 -2.73 3.74
N ALA A 133 -17.68 -3.72 3.04
CA ALA A 133 -19.11 -3.75 2.68
C ALA A 133 -19.98 -3.84 3.92
N LEU A 134 -19.66 -4.72 4.88
CA LEU A 134 -20.42 -4.84 6.12
C LEU A 134 -20.56 -3.48 6.83
N VAL A 135 -19.44 -2.78 7.05
CA VAL A 135 -19.45 -1.47 7.73
C VAL A 135 -20.13 -0.40 6.86
N SER A 136 -19.85 -0.37 5.56
CA SER A 136 -20.44 0.60 4.63
C SER A 136 -21.95 0.48 4.54
N LEU A 137 -22.50 -0.74 4.56
CA LEU A 137 -23.95 -0.97 4.53
C LEU A 137 -24.62 -0.49 5.82
N ILE A 138 -24.01 -0.75 6.98
CA ILE A 138 -24.52 -0.25 8.27
C ILE A 138 -24.53 1.29 8.26
N ILE A 139 -23.40 1.89 7.87
CA ILE A 139 -23.25 3.35 7.78
C ILE A 139 -24.24 3.97 6.79
N GLY A 140 -24.42 3.36 5.61
CA GLY A 140 -25.36 3.84 4.60
C GLY A 140 -26.83 3.72 5.01
N LEU A 141 -27.20 2.72 5.81
CA LEU A 141 -28.55 2.58 6.34
C LEU A 141 -28.87 3.66 7.38
N ILE A 142 -27.91 3.95 8.27
CA ILE A 142 -28.13 4.92 9.34
C ILE A 142 -27.90 6.38 8.89
N GLU A 143 -27.23 6.61 7.76
CA GLU A 143 -26.90 7.95 7.24
C GLU A 143 -28.10 8.91 7.27
N ASN A 144 -29.19 8.54 6.58
CA ASN A 144 -30.36 9.41 6.47
C ASN A 144 -31.02 9.67 7.84
N ILE A 145 -31.04 8.66 8.72
CA ILE A 145 -31.61 8.75 10.06
C ILE A 145 -30.78 9.73 10.91
N LEU A 146 -29.46 9.58 10.94
CA LEU A 146 -28.57 10.43 11.72
C LEU A 146 -28.58 11.88 11.21
N ILE A 147 -28.61 12.08 9.89
CA ILE A 147 -28.68 13.41 9.29
C ILE A 147 -30.02 14.09 9.62
N GLU A 148 -31.14 13.38 9.54
CA GLU A 148 -32.44 13.95 9.90
C GLU A 148 -32.50 14.33 11.38
N GLN A 149 -32.06 13.44 12.27
CA GLN A 149 -31.98 13.74 13.71
C GLN A 149 -31.10 14.96 14.00
N ALA A 150 -29.96 15.07 13.30
CA ALA A 150 -29.10 16.25 13.41
C ALA A 150 -29.78 17.53 12.91
N LEU A 151 -30.51 17.48 11.80
CA LEU A 151 -31.17 18.66 11.24
C LEU A 151 -32.33 19.18 12.10
N PHE A 152 -32.99 18.32 12.87
CA PHE A 152 -34.07 18.69 13.78
C PHE A 152 -33.61 19.01 15.20
N SER A 153 -32.34 18.75 15.54
CA SER A 153 -31.75 19.16 16.80
C SER A 153 -31.46 20.67 16.82
N SER A 154 -31.72 21.32 17.95
CA SER A 154 -31.56 22.77 18.14
C SER A 154 -30.10 23.21 18.37
N GLY A 155 -29.15 22.29 18.44
CA GLY A 155 -27.74 22.57 18.69
C GLY A 155 -26.96 23.02 17.44
N THR A 156 -26.12 24.06 17.59
CA THR A 156 -25.22 24.58 16.53
C THR A 156 -24.25 23.52 15.98
N PHE A 157 -23.99 22.46 16.74
CA PHE A 157 -23.07 21.36 16.41
C PHE A 157 -23.77 20.04 16.08
N SER A 158 -25.05 20.07 15.71
CA SER A 158 -25.85 18.86 15.53
C SER A 158 -25.29 17.90 14.47
N LEU A 159 -24.58 18.40 13.47
CA LEU A 159 -23.93 17.58 12.43
C LEU A 159 -22.63 16.92 12.87
N ILE A 160 -22.02 17.28 14.01
CA ILE A 160 -20.75 16.67 14.44
C ILE A 160 -20.93 15.17 14.73
N VAL A 161 -22.02 14.80 15.39
CA VAL A 161 -22.27 13.41 15.79
C VAL A 161 -22.30 12.45 14.59
N PRO A 162 -23.11 12.67 13.54
CA PRO A 162 -23.08 11.80 12.36
C PRO A 162 -21.70 11.74 11.70
N LEU A 163 -21.01 12.88 11.59
CA LEU A 163 -19.69 12.94 10.97
C LEU A 163 -18.65 12.13 11.76
N VAL A 164 -18.66 12.23 13.09
CA VAL A 164 -17.75 11.49 13.97
C VAL A 164 -18.03 10.00 13.91
N VAL A 165 -19.31 9.59 13.97
CA VAL A 165 -19.68 8.16 13.84
C VAL A 165 -19.17 7.60 12.51
N CYS A 166 -19.42 8.31 11.41
CA CYS A 166 -18.95 7.91 10.08
C CYS A 166 -17.42 7.82 10.03
N PHE A 167 -16.74 8.86 10.50
CA PHE A 167 -15.28 8.93 10.52
C PHE A 167 -14.69 7.74 11.30
N LEU A 168 -15.14 7.50 12.53
CA LEU A 168 -14.63 6.41 13.36
C LEU A 168 -14.86 5.02 12.74
N SER A 169 -16.03 4.80 12.13
CA SER A 169 -16.31 3.53 11.45
C SER A 169 -15.39 3.31 10.25
N PHE A 170 -15.14 4.33 9.44
CA PHE A 170 -14.23 4.22 8.30
C PHE A 170 -12.75 4.22 8.71
N SER A 171 -12.39 4.78 9.86
CA SER A 171 -11.06 4.61 10.44
C SER A 171 -10.77 3.17 10.81
N LEU A 172 -11.75 2.45 11.38
CA LEU A 172 -11.59 1.02 11.73
C LEU A 172 -11.32 0.19 10.48
N VAL A 173 -12.15 0.38 9.46
CA VAL A 173 -12.03 -0.33 8.17
C VAL A 173 -10.75 0.06 7.43
N GLY A 174 -10.35 1.33 7.53
CA GLY A 174 -9.11 1.82 6.95
C GLY A 174 -7.88 1.15 7.55
N ASN A 175 -7.82 1.03 8.88
CA ASN A 175 -6.76 0.31 9.60
C ASN A 175 -6.74 -1.19 9.27
N PHE A 176 -7.91 -1.82 9.19
CA PHE A 176 -8.01 -3.21 8.75
C PHE A 176 -7.41 -3.39 7.35
N SER A 177 -7.74 -2.48 6.44
CA SER A 177 -7.22 -2.50 5.07
C SER A 177 -5.70 -2.28 5.00
N ASP A 178 -5.15 -1.38 5.85
CA ASP A 178 -3.69 -1.22 6.00
C ASP A 178 -3.02 -2.53 6.44
N SER A 179 -3.62 -3.22 7.42
CA SER A 179 -3.06 -4.45 7.99
C SER A 179 -3.01 -5.63 7.02
N ILE A 180 -3.85 -5.64 5.98
CA ILE A 180 -3.88 -6.72 4.98
C ILE A 180 -2.67 -6.65 4.04
N LEU A 181 -2.22 -5.45 3.68
CA LEU A 181 -1.23 -5.28 2.59
C LEU A 181 -0.15 -4.24 2.92
N ASN A 182 -0.54 -2.98 3.09
CA ASN A 182 0.41 -1.87 3.19
C ASN A 182 1.36 -2.01 4.38
N LYS A 183 0.84 -2.45 5.54
CA LYS A 183 1.65 -2.64 6.75
C LYS A 183 2.85 -3.55 6.53
N ARG A 184 2.67 -4.64 5.81
CA ARG A 184 3.73 -5.61 5.54
C ARG A 184 4.81 -5.03 4.64
N PHE A 185 4.40 -4.30 3.60
CA PHE A 185 5.33 -3.64 2.69
C PHE A 185 6.16 -2.58 3.43
N ARG A 186 5.49 -1.80 4.26
CA ARG A 186 6.12 -0.79 5.12
C ARG A 186 7.11 -1.39 6.11
N GLU A 187 6.72 -2.40 6.86
CA GLU A 187 7.58 -3.03 7.85
C GLU A 187 8.85 -3.61 7.20
N SER A 188 8.73 -4.16 5.99
CA SER A 188 9.91 -4.65 5.25
C SER A 188 10.88 -3.52 4.90
N VAL A 189 10.39 -2.35 4.48
CA VAL A 189 11.23 -1.17 4.21
C VAL A 189 11.88 -0.65 5.50
N GLN A 190 11.09 -0.52 6.57
CA GLN A 190 11.57 -0.04 7.87
C GLN A 190 12.67 -0.94 8.46
N GLN A 191 12.57 -2.26 8.25
CA GLN A 191 13.61 -3.18 8.71
C GLN A 191 14.94 -2.99 7.99
N VAL A 192 14.91 -2.71 6.69
CA VAL A 192 16.15 -2.45 5.94
C VAL A 192 16.76 -1.13 6.37
N ASP A 193 15.95 -0.09 6.53
CA ASP A 193 16.35 1.23 7.02
C ASP A 193 16.97 1.14 8.43
N GLU A 194 16.34 0.42 9.36
CA GLU A 194 16.85 0.23 10.73
C GLU A 194 18.24 -0.44 10.74
N VAL A 195 18.47 -1.42 9.86
CA VAL A 195 19.78 -2.08 9.75
C VAL A 195 20.82 -1.14 9.13
N ILE A 196 20.46 -0.35 8.11
CA ILE A 196 21.36 0.64 7.51
C ILE A 196 21.77 1.69 8.54
N ASP A 197 20.80 2.26 9.26
CA ASP A 197 21.06 3.24 10.32
C ASP A 197 21.95 2.65 11.42
N PHE A 198 21.75 1.38 11.79
CA PHE A 198 22.61 0.70 12.75
C PHE A 198 24.05 0.54 12.24
N ILE A 199 24.23 0.16 10.98
CA ILE A 199 25.56 0.01 10.34
C ILE A 199 26.29 1.36 10.34
N LEU A 200 25.60 2.43 9.95
CA LEU A 200 26.17 3.78 9.90
C LEU A 200 26.50 4.32 11.30
N ALA A 201 25.67 4.03 12.30
CA ALA A 201 25.91 4.46 13.68
C ALA A 201 27.11 3.77 14.34
N HIS A 202 27.46 2.55 13.91
CA HIS A 202 28.55 1.74 14.45
C HIS A 202 29.70 1.56 13.44
N GLU A 203 29.82 2.47 12.47
CA GLU A 203 30.89 2.42 11.49
C GLU A 203 32.26 2.51 12.20
N GLY A 204 33.15 1.55 11.92
CA GLY A 204 34.47 1.47 12.54
C GLY A 204 34.49 0.94 13.98
N GLN A 205 33.36 0.51 14.54
CA GLN A 205 33.27 -0.11 15.87
C GLN A 205 33.10 -1.63 15.77
N GLU A 206 33.67 -2.36 16.72
CA GLU A 206 33.42 -3.80 16.85
C GLU A 206 32.05 -4.02 17.51
N VAL A 207 31.10 -4.51 16.73
CA VAL A 207 29.76 -4.87 17.22
C VAL A 207 29.82 -6.28 17.83
N PRO A 208 29.33 -6.49 19.06
CA PRO A 208 29.24 -7.82 19.66
C PRO A 208 28.51 -8.81 18.75
N GLN A 209 28.99 -10.06 18.68
CA GLN A 209 28.44 -11.07 17.77
C GLN A 209 26.93 -11.29 17.98
N GLU A 210 26.47 -11.28 19.23
CA GLU A 210 25.03 -11.42 19.54
C GLU A 210 24.19 -10.29 18.93
N THR A 211 24.66 -9.05 19.04
CA THR A 211 23.99 -7.89 18.44
C THR A 211 24.06 -7.93 16.92
N ALA A 212 25.20 -8.32 16.35
CA ALA A 212 25.38 -8.43 14.91
C ALA A 212 24.46 -9.49 14.29
N LEU A 213 24.26 -10.62 14.98
CA LEU A 213 23.32 -11.67 14.57
C LEU A 213 21.86 -11.20 14.70
N LYS A 214 21.52 -10.53 15.81
CA LYS A 214 20.16 -10.02 16.05
C LYS A 214 19.76 -8.97 15.01
N MET A 215 20.66 -8.03 14.71
CA MET A 215 20.46 -6.99 13.68
C MET A 215 20.72 -7.51 12.26
N ARG A 216 21.22 -8.75 12.12
CA ARG A 216 21.53 -9.38 10.83
C ARG A 216 22.48 -8.57 9.95
N LEU A 217 23.55 -8.04 10.55
CA LEU A 217 24.53 -7.21 9.83
C LEU A 217 25.18 -7.96 8.65
N PHE A 218 25.25 -9.29 8.74
CA PHE A 218 25.73 -10.16 7.67
C PHE A 218 24.96 -9.99 6.35
N ALA A 219 23.72 -9.50 6.40
CA ALA A 219 22.93 -9.18 5.22
C ALA A 219 23.65 -8.21 4.27
N PHE A 220 24.47 -7.31 4.81
CA PHE A 220 25.16 -6.27 4.05
C PHE A 220 26.63 -6.63 3.72
N ASP A 221 27.13 -7.81 4.07
CA ASP A 221 28.55 -8.16 3.91
C ASP A 221 29.04 -8.01 2.45
N HIS A 222 28.17 -8.28 1.47
CA HIS A 222 28.50 -8.16 0.04
C HIS A 222 28.35 -6.75 -0.55
N VAL A 223 27.82 -5.81 0.23
CA VAL A 223 27.48 -4.45 -0.21
C VAL A 223 27.95 -3.37 0.77
N LYS A 224 28.74 -3.74 1.77
CA LYS A 224 29.18 -2.83 2.84
C LYS A 224 29.95 -1.61 2.32
N ASP A 225 30.66 -1.77 1.21
CA ASP A 225 31.46 -0.72 0.58
C ASP A 225 30.64 0.35 -0.16
N VAL A 226 29.35 0.09 -0.41
CA VAL A 226 28.45 1.04 -1.09
C VAL A 226 27.46 1.71 -0.14
N VAL A 227 27.40 1.28 1.13
CA VAL A 227 26.51 1.86 2.14
C VAL A 227 26.89 3.32 2.39
N SER A 228 25.90 4.21 2.34
CA SER A 228 26.10 5.66 2.50
C SER A 228 24.98 6.27 3.33
N GLN A 229 25.29 7.37 4.04
CA GLN A 229 24.31 8.11 4.83
C GLN A 229 23.13 8.59 3.99
N LYS A 230 23.39 9.07 2.77
CA LYS A 230 22.33 9.49 1.86
C LYS A 230 21.84 8.28 1.09
N HIS A 231 20.70 7.76 1.50
CA HIS A 231 20.07 6.62 0.87
C HIS A 231 18.56 6.82 0.74
N GLY A 232 17.95 6.10 -0.20
CA GLY A 232 16.50 6.08 -0.41
C GLY A 232 16.01 4.66 -0.58
N LEU A 233 14.92 4.29 0.10
CA LEU A 233 14.38 2.93 0.05
C LEU A 233 13.03 2.88 -0.67
N ILE A 234 12.79 1.82 -1.42
CA ILE A 234 11.48 1.55 -2.01
C ILE A 234 11.28 0.04 -2.16
N MET A 235 10.04 -0.43 -2.01
CA MET A 235 9.72 -1.81 -2.37
C MET A 235 9.79 -1.98 -3.89
N SER A 236 10.51 -2.99 -4.39
CA SER A 236 10.67 -3.27 -5.83
C SER A 236 9.85 -4.45 -6.33
N ASN A 237 9.69 -5.48 -5.50
CA ASN A 237 8.98 -6.70 -5.86
C ASN A 237 8.38 -7.34 -4.60
N TYR A 238 7.37 -8.18 -4.81
CA TYR A 238 6.67 -8.90 -3.77
C TYR A 238 6.25 -10.28 -4.28
N ASP A 239 6.63 -11.31 -3.53
CA ASP A 239 6.23 -12.70 -3.76
C ASP A 239 5.44 -13.18 -2.52
N GLU A 240 4.14 -13.38 -2.71
CA GLU A 240 3.26 -13.80 -1.63
C GLU A 240 3.47 -15.26 -1.22
N MET A 241 3.84 -16.15 -2.15
CA MET A 241 4.04 -17.57 -1.86
C MET A 241 5.24 -17.80 -0.94
N LEU A 242 6.32 -17.05 -1.17
CA LEU A 242 7.51 -17.08 -0.32
C LEU A 242 7.42 -16.12 0.87
N GLY A 243 6.38 -15.29 0.87
CA GLY A 243 6.21 -14.22 1.80
C GLY A 243 7.35 -13.19 1.81
N GLN A 244 7.95 -12.97 0.64
CA GLN A 244 9.13 -12.17 0.40
C GLN A 244 8.76 -10.80 -0.15
N VAL A 245 9.36 -9.75 0.41
CA VAL A 245 9.30 -8.38 -0.08
C VAL A 245 10.73 -7.95 -0.44
N ASP A 246 10.95 -7.58 -1.69
CA ASP A 246 12.24 -7.11 -2.15
C ASP A 246 12.33 -5.59 -1.99
N VAL A 247 13.18 -5.13 -1.07
CA VAL A 247 13.44 -3.70 -0.87
C VAL A 247 14.63 -3.29 -1.73
N LEU A 248 14.48 -2.19 -2.45
CA LEU A 248 15.49 -1.58 -3.28
C LEU A 248 16.02 -0.34 -2.58
N VAL A 249 17.34 -0.26 -2.44
CA VAL A 249 18.03 0.83 -1.77
C VAL A 249 18.92 1.53 -2.80
N ASP A 250 18.76 2.85 -2.90
CA ASP A 250 19.62 3.72 -3.69
C ASP A 250 20.69 4.34 -2.80
N PHE A 251 21.96 3.96 -2.99
CA PHE A 251 23.12 4.61 -2.39
C PHE A 251 23.80 5.52 -3.43
N ASN A 252 23.30 6.76 -3.58
CA ASN A 252 23.84 7.77 -4.51
C ASN A 252 24.00 7.26 -5.97
N GLY A 253 22.99 6.58 -6.49
CA GLY A 253 22.95 6.01 -7.85
C GLY A 253 23.36 4.54 -7.91
N GLN A 254 23.77 3.93 -6.80
CA GLN A 254 24.05 2.49 -6.74
C GLN A 254 22.90 1.72 -6.10
N TRP A 255 22.28 0.86 -6.90
CA TRP A 255 21.10 0.11 -6.52
C TRP A 255 21.45 -1.23 -5.86
N VAL A 256 20.94 -1.42 -4.65
CA VAL A 256 21.08 -2.66 -3.87
C VAL A 256 19.71 -3.27 -3.61
N LYS A 257 19.56 -4.56 -3.91
CA LYS A 257 18.37 -5.34 -3.61
C LYS A 257 18.54 -6.07 -2.29
N CYS A 258 17.65 -5.80 -1.34
CA CYS A 258 17.59 -6.40 -0.02
C CYS A 258 16.26 -7.17 0.14
N PRO A 259 16.26 -8.50 -0.06
CA PRO A 259 15.08 -9.32 0.17
C PRO A 259 14.78 -9.46 1.67
N VAL A 260 13.52 -9.28 2.02
CA VAL A 260 12.97 -9.47 3.37
C VAL A 260 11.93 -10.59 3.32
N ILE A 261 12.17 -11.69 4.03
CA ILE A 261 11.27 -12.85 4.06
C ILE A 261 10.64 -12.93 5.45
N TYR A 262 9.31 -12.85 5.53
CA TYR A 262 8.57 -12.84 6.80
C TYR A 262 9.17 -11.86 7.84
N ASN A 263 9.39 -10.61 7.45
CA ASN A 263 9.96 -9.59 8.34
C ASN A 263 11.37 -9.97 8.85
N GLN A 264 12.14 -10.70 8.04
CA GLN A 264 13.53 -11.01 8.31
C GLN A 264 14.38 -10.66 7.10
N LEU A 265 15.34 -9.75 7.30
CA LEU A 265 16.33 -9.41 6.30
C LEU A 265 17.21 -10.61 5.96
N VAL A 266 17.42 -10.84 4.67
CA VAL A 266 18.34 -11.84 4.12
C VAL A 266 19.50 -11.10 3.42
N THR A 267 20.28 -11.77 2.58
CA THR A 267 21.47 -11.20 1.95
C THR A 267 21.11 -10.15 0.90
N CYS A 268 21.61 -8.94 1.10
CA CYS A 268 21.54 -7.86 0.11
C CYS A 268 22.57 -8.08 -1.00
N SER A 269 22.18 -7.75 -2.23
CA SER A 269 23.02 -7.90 -3.42
C SER A 269 22.91 -6.69 -4.32
N ARG A 270 23.98 -6.35 -5.05
CA ARG A 270 23.92 -5.27 -6.03
C ARG A 270 23.07 -5.70 -7.21
N ILE A 271 22.22 -4.80 -7.68
CA ILE A 271 21.56 -4.99 -8.96
C ILE A 271 22.57 -4.58 -10.02
N PHE A 272 23.23 -5.57 -10.64
CA PHE A 272 23.91 -5.31 -11.90
C PHE A 272 22.88 -4.74 -12.86
N GLU A 273 23.15 -3.56 -13.44
CA GLU A 273 22.36 -2.96 -14.51
C GLU A 273 21.87 -4.06 -15.45
N ASN A 274 20.58 -4.38 -15.36
CA ASN A 274 19.80 -5.29 -16.19
C ASN A 274 20.58 -6.23 -17.17
N PRO A 275 20.77 -7.53 -16.89
CA PRO A 275 21.08 -8.53 -17.90
C PRO A 275 19.80 -9.15 -18.50
N ALA A 276 18.70 -8.41 -18.66
CA ALA A 276 17.53 -8.91 -19.41
C ALA A 276 17.83 -9.22 -20.89
N ILE A 277 19.09 -9.09 -21.35
CA ILE A 277 19.57 -9.60 -22.63
C ILE A 277 20.88 -10.39 -22.45
N ARG A 278 20.89 -11.50 -21.68
CA ARG A 278 21.82 -12.65 -21.90
C ARG A 278 21.29 -13.95 -21.27
N LEU A 279 20.09 -14.36 -21.63
CA LEU A 279 19.69 -15.78 -21.61
C LEU A 279 18.91 -16.04 -22.91
N GLY A 280 19.65 -16.14 -24.02
CA GLY A 280 19.03 -16.25 -25.34
C GLY A 280 19.98 -16.24 -26.53
N SER A 281 21.18 -16.82 -26.43
CA SER A 281 21.87 -17.31 -27.64
C SER A 281 22.63 -18.59 -27.31
N THR A 282 21.91 -19.70 -27.43
CA THR A 282 22.40 -20.96 -28.02
C THR A 282 23.81 -21.40 -27.65
N ASP A 283 23.95 -22.05 -26.49
CA ASP A 283 24.82 -23.24 -26.41
C ASP A 283 24.04 -24.43 -26.98
N LYS A 284 24.02 -24.50 -28.31
CA LYS A 284 23.78 -25.76 -29.03
C LYS A 284 25.14 -26.32 -29.41
N HIS A 285 25.73 -27.07 -28.50
CA HIS A 285 26.48 -28.27 -28.86
C HIS A 285 26.34 -29.28 -27.72
N MET A 286 25.15 -29.88 -27.66
CA MET A 286 24.97 -31.18 -27.04
C MET A 286 25.66 -32.21 -27.94
N SER A 287 26.62 -32.87 -27.33
CA SER A 287 27.09 -34.23 -27.60
C SER A 287 26.04 -35.12 -28.28
N THR A 288 26.39 -35.62 -29.46
CA THR A 288 25.86 -36.88 -29.99
C THR A 288 26.92 -37.96 -29.77
N SER A 289 26.61 -38.90 -28.89
CA SER A 289 27.22 -40.23 -28.84
C SER A 289 26.74 -41.05 -30.05
N VAL A 290 27.61 -41.83 -30.69
CA VAL A 290 27.39 -43.23 -31.13
C VAL A 290 28.75 -43.87 -31.49
N ASN A 291 29.03 -44.99 -30.80
CA ASN A 291 29.93 -46.15 -31.02
C ASN A 291 30.73 -46.29 -32.34
N GLU A 292 32.00 -46.71 -32.22
CA GLU A 292 32.55 -48.00 -32.74
C GLU A 292 34.07 -48.10 -32.46
N GLU A 293 34.48 -49.05 -31.60
CA GLU A 293 35.76 -49.80 -31.76
C GLU A 293 35.59 -50.80 -32.91
N PRO A 294 36.63 -51.36 -33.60
CA PRO A 294 37.91 -51.84 -33.04
C PRO A 294 39.10 -51.67 -34.05
N PRO A 295 40.13 -52.56 -34.11
CA PRO A 295 41.32 -52.64 -33.26
C PRO A 295 42.66 -52.44 -34.02
N ILE A 296 43.73 -52.47 -33.22
CA ILE A 296 45.19 -52.56 -33.50
C ILE A 296 45.92 -51.22 -33.62
#